data_AF-J0YKU6-F1
#
_entry.id   AF-J0YKU6-F1
#
_cell.length_a   1.000
_cell.length_b   1.000
_cell.length_c   1.000
_cell.angle_alpha   90.00
_cell.angle_beta   90.00
_cell.angle_gamma   90.00
#
_symmetry.space_group_name_H-M   'P 1'
#
loop_
_entity.id
_entity.type
_entity.pdbx_description
1 polymer ?
#
loop_
_entity_poly.entity_id
_entity_poly.type
_entity_poly.pdbx_seq_one_letter_code
_entity_poly.pdbx_strand_id
1 'polypeptide(L)'
;MTNIRNGGSISKGFALITKTPIPSNNSKIKDGGVEIVENGGSSIGSTVEKGGIQIVTRAGTAINTKVSGGKQFVFEEKSFVNLKNMEKSSSVYDSIVSGVDGAVG
;
A
#
# COMPACT_ATOMS: atom_id res chain seq x y z
N MET A 1 -0.11 -9.18 -20.09
CA MET A 1 -0.57 -8.43 -18.91
C MET A 1 -0.26 -9.24 -17.67
N THR A 2 0.72 -8.85 -16.86
CA THR A 2 0.98 -9.46 -15.55
C THR A 2 -0.14 -9.04 -14.59
N ASN A 3 -0.83 -10.01 -13.98
CA ASN A 3 -1.93 -9.74 -13.06
C ASN A 3 -1.37 -9.28 -11.70
N ILE A 4 -1.00 -8.00 -11.60
CA ILE A 4 -0.35 -7.41 -10.41
C ILE A 4 -1.24 -7.36 -9.17
N ARG A 5 -2.56 -7.57 -9.34
CA ARG A 5 -3.56 -7.56 -8.26
C ARG A 5 -3.67 -8.87 -7.49
N ASN A 6 -3.01 -9.95 -7.93
CA ASN A 6 -3.01 -11.22 -7.21
C ASN A 6 -1.64 -11.90 -7.29
N GLY A 7 -0.76 -11.59 -6.34
CA GLY A 7 0.58 -12.19 -6.22
C GLY A 7 1.65 -11.60 -7.15
N GLY A 8 1.35 -10.54 -7.91
CA GLY A 8 2.30 -9.94 -8.84
C GLY A 8 3.33 -9.02 -8.17
N SER A 9 4.44 -8.79 -8.88
CA SER A 9 5.49 -7.85 -8.45
C SER A 9 5.33 -6.48 -9.11
N ILE A 10 5.46 -5.43 -8.31
CA ILE A 10 5.54 -4.04 -8.76
C ILE A 10 7.01 -3.66 -8.68
N SER A 11 7.64 -3.49 -9.84
CA SER A 11 9.08 -3.22 -9.97
C SER A 11 9.34 -1.75 -10.27
N LYS A 12 10.61 -1.35 -10.25
CA LYS A 12 11.08 -0.02 -10.64
C LYS A 12 10.37 0.52 -11.89
N GLY A 13 9.85 1.74 -11.77
CA GLY A 13 9.17 2.45 -12.86
C GLY A 13 7.69 2.08 -13.01
N PHE A 14 7.16 1.16 -12.19
CA PHE A 14 5.75 0.80 -12.18
C PHE A 14 5.07 1.25 -10.89
N ALA A 15 3.83 1.71 -11.05
CA ALA A 15 2.91 1.97 -9.95
C ALA A 15 1.64 1.12 -10.10
N LEU A 16 1.19 0.49 -9.02
CA LEU A 16 -0.13 -0.10 -8.92
C LEU A 16 -1.06 0.86 -8.17
N ILE A 17 -2.19 1.18 -8.78
CA ILE A 17 -3.28 1.91 -8.12
C ILE A 17 -4.37 0.91 -7.74
N THR A 18 -4.54 0.74 -6.43
CA THR A 18 -5.52 -0.14 -5.78
C THR A 18 -6.69 0.71 -5.28
N LYS A 19 -7.87 0.49 -5.84
CA LYS A 19 -9.11 1.24 -5.56
C LYS A 19 -10.30 0.29 -5.48
N THR A 20 -11.40 0.75 -4.88
CA THR A 20 -12.67 0.00 -4.90
C THR A 20 -13.14 -0.34 -6.32
N PRO A 21 -13.86 -1.47 -6.51
CA PRO A 21 -14.19 -2.50 -5.53
C PRO A 21 -13.15 -3.65 -5.46
N ILE A 22 -12.04 -3.56 -6.21
CA ILE A 22 -11.14 -4.70 -6.43
C ILE A 22 -9.92 -4.59 -5.50
N PRO A 23 -9.75 -5.52 -4.55
CA PRO A 23 -8.56 -5.52 -3.70
C PRO A 23 -7.31 -5.98 -4.47
N SER A 24 -6.14 -5.52 -4.04
CA SER A 24 -4.87 -6.18 -4.36
C SER A 24 -4.56 -7.23 -3.29
N ASN A 25 -4.06 -8.38 -3.72
CA ASN A 25 -3.71 -9.49 -2.84
C ASN A 25 -2.26 -9.89 -3.07
N ASN A 26 -1.50 -10.01 -1.98
CA ASN A 26 -0.14 -10.58 -1.95
C ASN A 26 0.84 -9.91 -2.93
N SER A 27 0.66 -8.61 -3.20
CA SER A 27 1.55 -7.86 -4.10
C SER A 27 2.95 -7.72 -3.48
N LYS A 28 4.00 -7.86 -4.31
CA LYS A 28 5.39 -7.62 -3.90
C LYS A 28 5.86 -6.28 -4.46
N ILE A 29 6.06 -5.31 -3.60
CA ILE A 29 6.52 -3.97 -3.98
C ILE A 29 8.05 -3.97 -3.82
N LYS A 30 8.74 -4.05 -4.97
CA LYS A 30 10.20 -4.15 -5.04
C LYS A 30 10.85 -2.77 -5.07
N ASP A 31 12.18 -2.74 -5.06
CA ASP A 31 12.96 -1.52 -5.23
C ASP A 31 12.46 -0.66 -6.40
N GLY A 32 12.10 0.59 -6.10
CA GLY A 32 11.56 1.56 -7.04
C GLY A 32 10.12 1.31 -7.51
N GLY A 33 9.45 0.28 -7.02
CA GLY A 33 8.04 0.02 -7.25
C GLY A 33 7.16 0.75 -6.23
N VAL A 34 5.95 1.12 -6.64
CA VAL A 34 5.00 1.85 -5.77
C VAL A 34 3.61 1.22 -5.82
N GLU A 35 3.00 0.98 -4.66
CA GLU A 35 1.56 0.75 -4.57
C GLU A 35 0.88 1.97 -3.92
N ILE A 36 -0.22 2.43 -4.54
CA ILE A 36 -1.09 3.46 -3.99
C ILE A 36 -2.46 2.81 -3.72
N VAL A 37 -2.84 2.76 -2.45
CA VAL A 37 -4.14 2.25 -1.97
C VAL A 37 -5.02 3.44 -1.64
N GLU A 38 -6.04 3.67 -2.46
CA GLU A 38 -6.85 4.90 -2.38
C GLU A 38 -8.34 4.70 -2.65
N ASN A 39 -9.14 5.72 -2.34
CA ASN A 39 -10.57 5.81 -2.60
C ASN A 39 -11.33 4.57 -2.09
N GLY A 40 -11.10 4.23 -0.83
CA GLY A 40 -11.69 3.07 -0.15
C GLY A 40 -11.13 1.70 -0.56
N GLY A 41 -10.12 1.65 -1.44
CA GLY A 41 -9.52 0.40 -1.90
C GLY A 41 -8.81 -0.38 -0.78
N SER A 42 -8.61 -1.69 -1.01
CA SER A 42 -7.98 -2.57 -0.02
C SER A 42 -6.76 -3.29 -0.61
N SER A 43 -5.61 -3.21 0.08
CA SER A 43 -4.43 -4.05 -0.18
C SER A 43 -4.25 -5.07 0.94
N ILE A 44 -4.12 -6.35 0.60
CA ILE A 44 -4.14 -7.46 1.55
C ILE A 44 -2.89 -8.30 1.36
N GLY A 45 -2.08 -8.47 2.41
CA GLY A 45 -0.91 -9.35 2.39
C GLY A 45 0.28 -8.82 1.57
N SER A 46 0.32 -7.52 1.27
CA SER A 46 1.41 -6.92 0.50
C SER A 46 2.75 -7.04 1.23
N THR A 47 3.82 -7.32 0.48
CA THR A 47 5.20 -7.25 0.99
C THR A 47 5.91 -6.06 0.37
N VAL A 48 6.39 -5.14 1.21
CA VAL A 48 7.18 -3.97 0.80
C VAL A 48 8.67 -4.25 1.04
N GLU A 49 9.39 -4.58 -0.03
CA GLU A 49 10.83 -4.89 0.05
C GLU A 49 11.66 -3.61 0.12
N LYS A 50 12.97 -3.75 0.40
CA LYS A 50 13.92 -2.63 0.44
C LYS A 50 13.82 -1.77 -0.83
N GLY A 51 13.58 -0.47 -0.65
CA GLY A 51 13.40 0.49 -1.74
C GLY A 51 12.00 0.55 -2.36
N GLY A 52 11.09 -0.37 -1.98
CA GLY A 52 9.68 -0.31 -2.35
C GLY A 52 8.87 0.61 -1.44
N ILE A 53 7.74 1.11 -1.97
CA ILE A 53 6.88 2.06 -1.26
C ILE A 53 5.40 1.67 -1.38
N GLN A 54 4.70 1.58 -0.25
CA GLN A 54 3.24 1.55 -0.21
C GLN A 54 2.71 2.87 0.36
N ILE A 55 1.70 3.44 -0.31
CA ILE A 55 0.99 4.65 0.11
C ILE A 55 -0.47 4.28 0.35
N VAL A 56 -1.00 4.60 1.52
CA VAL A 56 -2.39 4.37 1.91
C VAL A 56 -3.04 5.72 2.20
N THR A 57 -3.99 6.12 1.35
CA THR A 57 -4.61 7.46 1.39
C THR A 57 -6.09 7.43 1.00
N ARG A 58 -6.83 8.52 1.20
CA ARG A 58 -8.22 8.72 0.72
C ARG A 58 -9.13 7.55 1.09
N ALA A 59 -9.25 7.23 2.39
CA ALA A 59 -9.99 6.06 2.91
C ALA A 59 -9.44 4.68 2.52
N GLY A 60 -8.26 4.59 1.89
CA GLY A 60 -7.60 3.33 1.55
C GLY A 60 -7.29 2.48 2.79
N THR A 61 -7.31 1.16 2.64
CA THR A 61 -7.05 0.23 3.75
C THR A 61 -5.96 -0.77 3.36
N ALA A 62 -4.91 -0.91 4.16
CA ALA A 62 -3.95 -2.01 4.01
C ALA A 62 -4.04 -2.98 5.19
N ILE A 63 -3.96 -4.28 4.91
CA ILE A 63 -4.13 -5.34 5.91
C ILE A 63 -2.99 -6.35 5.75
N ASN A 64 -2.39 -6.78 6.86
CA ASN A 64 -1.31 -7.77 6.87
C ASN A 64 -0.12 -7.36 5.98
N THR A 65 0.27 -6.08 6.02
CA THR A 65 1.43 -5.63 5.23
C THR A 65 2.72 -6.04 5.92
N LYS A 66 3.63 -6.68 5.19
CA LYS A 66 5.00 -6.95 5.64
C LYS A 66 5.94 -5.92 5.05
N VAL A 67 6.43 -4.98 5.86
CA VAL A 67 7.45 -4.00 5.45
C VAL A 67 8.83 -4.58 5.79
N SER A 68 9.58 -5.00 4.78
CA SER A 68 10.90 -5.65 4.88
C SER A 68 11.99 -4.74 4.33
N GLY A 69 12.28 -3.65 5.05
CA GLY A 69 13.23 -2.61 4.65
C GLY A 69 12.69 -1.57 3.65
N GLY A 70 11.43 -1.68 3.26
CA GLY A 70 10.70 -0.70 2.44
C GLY A 70 10.04 0.39 3.29
N LYS A 71 9.04 1.09 2.71
CA LYS A 71 8.29 2.13 3.41
C LYS A 71 6.78 1.98 3.22
N GLN A 72 6.02 2.21 4.28
CA GLN A 72 4.57 2.35 4.24
C GLN A 72 4.18 3.73 4.79
N PHE A 73 3.46 4.51 3.99
CA PHE A 73 2.96 5.82 4.38
C PHE A 73 1.44 5.79 4.49
N VAL A 74 0.90 6.30 5.59
CA VAL A 74 -0.54 6.37 5.86
C VAL A 74 -0.89 7.81 6.16
N PHE A 75 -1.68 8.44 5.30
CA PHE A 75 -2.07 9.84 5.47
C PHE A 75 -3.34 10.12 4.68
N GLU A 76 -4.09 11.14 5.11
CA GLU A 76 -5.19 11.66 4.31
C GLU A 76 -4.71 12.74 3.34
N GLU A 77 -5.06 12.59 2.07
CA GLU A 77 -5.08 13.72 1.15
C GLU A 77 -6.42 14.43 1.22
N LYS A 78 -6.39 15.76 1.08
CA LYS A 78 -7.63 16.54 0.96
C LYS A 78 -8.33 16.17 -0.35
N SER A 79 -9.46 15.47 -0.26
CA SER A 79 -10.35 15.28 -1.40
C SER A 79 -10.83 16.63 -1.92
N PHE A 80 -10.73 16.84 -3.25
CA PHE A 80 -11.24 18.02 -3.95
C PHE A 80 -12.78 18.17 -3.86
N VAL A 81 -13.46 17.13 -3.37
CA VAL A 81 -14.90 17.07 -3.09
C VAL A 81 -15.06 16.85 -1.57
N ASN A 82 -15.16 17.97 -0.84
CA ASN A 82 -15.62 18.14 0.55
C ASN A 82 -15.47 16.93 1.51
N LEU A 83 -14.37 16.90 2.28
CA LEU A 83 -13.99 15.84 3.23
C LEU A 83 -14.76 15.86 4.58
N LYS A 84 -15.79 16.70 4.76
CA LYS A 84 -16.56 16.64 6.02
C LYS A 84 -17.41 15.36 6.15
N ASN A 85 -17.57 14.62 5.05
CA ASN A 85 -18.39 13.42 4.96
C ASN A 85 -17.60 12.16 4.57
N MET A 86 -16.26 12.15 4.66
CA MET A 86 -15.55 10.86 4.52
C MET A 86 -15.83 10.02 5.77
N GLU A 87 -16.65 8.98 5.61
CA GLU A 87 -17.07 8.09 6.70
C GLU A 87 -15.91 7.29 7.31
N LYS A 88 -14.78 7.19 6.60
CA LYS A 88 -13.64 6.36 6.98
C LYS A 88 -12.31 7.03 6.64
N SER A 89 -11.40 7.11 7.60
CA SER A 89 -10.00 7.43 7.36
C SER A 89 -9.25 6.24 6.78
N SER A 90 -8.16 6.51 6.06
CA SER A 90 -7.11 5.59 5.72
C SER A 90 -6.59 4.87 6.96
N SER A 91 -6.48 3.56 6.82
CA SER A 91 -6.14 2.69 7.93
C SER A 91 -5.19 1.60 7.49
N VAL A 92 -4.33 1.20 8.42
CA VAL A 92 -3.47 0.04 8.27
C VAL A 92 -3.62 -0.85 9.49
N TYR A 93 -3.79 -2.14 9.25
CA TYR A 93 -3.97 -3.16 10.29
C TYR A 93 -2.93 -4.27 10.14
N ASP A 94 -2.53 -4.87 11.27
CA ASP A 94 -1.68 -6.06 11.36
C ASP A 94 -0.38 -5.98 10.55
N SER A 95 0.20 -4.77 10.47
CA SER A 95 1.44 -4.59 9.72
C SER A 95 2.65 -4.96 10.55
N ILE A 96 3.55 -5.72 9.93
CA ILE A 96 4.82 -6.14 10.52
C ILE A 96 5.92 -5.36 9.82
N VAL A 97 6.63 -4.54 10.59
CA VAL A 97 7.81 -3.80 10.11
C VAL A 97 9.06 -4.51 10.61
N SER A 98 9.90 -4.91 9.67
CA SER A 98 11.23 -5.46 9.92
C SER A 98 12.22 -4.68 9.05
N GLY A 99 13.25 -4.08 9.66
CA GLY A 99 14.32 -3.54 8.84
C GLY A 99 15.34 -4.60 8.46
N VAL A 100 16.34 -4.14 7.70
CA VAL A 100 17.48 -4.95 7.27
C VAL A 100 18.61 -4.76 8.27
N ASP A 101 19.35 -5.82 8.57
CA ASP A 101 20.55 -5.77 9.42
C ASP A 101 20.34 -5.22 10.84
N GLY A 102 19.18 -5.49 11.45
CA GLY A 102 18.94 -5.21 12.88
C GLY A 102 18.47 -3.80 13.23
N ALA A 103 18.34 -2.89 12.26
CA ALA A 103 17.61 -1.64 12.46
C ALA A 103 16.10 -1.90 12.31
N VAL A 104 15.28 -1.47 13.26
CA VAL A 104 13.83 -1.33 13.06
C VAL A 104 13.57 0.15 12.87
N GLY A 105 13.04 0.53 11.70
CA GLY A 105 12.62 1.89 11.39
C GLY A 105 11.15 2.07 11.68
#